data_AF-S4PYV4-F1
#
_entry.id   AF-S4PYV4-F1
#
_cell.length_a   1.000
_cell.length_b   1.000
_cell.length_c   1.000
_cell.angle_alpha   90.00
_cell.angle_beta   90.00
_cell.angle_gamma   90.00
#
_symmetry.space_group_name_H-M   'P 1'
#
loop_
_entity.id
_entity.type
_entity.pdbx_description
1 polymer ?
#
loop_
_entity_poly.entity_id
_entity_poly.type
_entity_poly.pdbx_seq_one_letter_code
_entity_poly.pdbx_strand_id
1 'polypeptide(L)'
;MDYVRNKITEVKDALMYEFKEEDIEKIVAEKERFRPHPTNYAMKKTQLMKERDVAQLRGDEESVADLNAKLQELEERASALDKTRTSSIQSISYINNRNRKLNVETAERAIMEEIKANKGKKTDDPFTRRHTKPVMNFKSHTGASRSQEFLLHEDSTPEEIK
;
A
#
# COMPACT_ATOMS: atom_id res chain seq x y z
N MET A 1 52.77 24.80 31.80
CA MET A 1 52.55 24.45 30.37
C MET A 1 52.53 22.94 30.15
N ASP A 2 53.29 22.16 30.92
CA ASP A 2 53.41 20.70 30.69
C ASP A 2 52.17 19.90 31.11
N TYR A 3 51.44 20.34 32.15
CA TYR A 3 50.14 19.74 32.51
C TYR A 3 49.13 19.76 31.36
N VAL A 4 49.06 20.88 30.63
CA VAL A 4 48.15 21.02 29.47
C VAL A 4 48.58 20.09 28.34
N ARG A 5 49.87 19.96 28.08
CA ARG A 5 50.40 19.04 27.06
C ARG A 5 50.11 17.58 27.41
N ASN A 6 50.33 17.20 28.67
CA ASN A 6 50.04 15.85 29.17
C ASN A 6 48.54 15.54 29.08
N LYS A 7 47.66 16.51 29.38
CA LYS A 7 46.22 16.29 29.25
C LYS A 7 45.78 16.14 27.79
N ILE A 8 46.43 16.85 26.87
CA ILE A 8 46.19 16.69 25.42
C ILE A 8 46.61 15.30 24.95
N THR A 9 47.73 14.74 25.45
CA THR A 9 48.14 13.38 25.09
C THR A 9 47.19 12.34 25.67
N GLU A 10 46.78 12.48 26.95
CA GLU A 10 45.79 11.58 27.56
C GLU A 10 44.46 11.55 26.79
N VAL A 11 43.98 12.70 26.32
CA VAL A 11 42.75 12.77 25.51
C VAL A 11 42.95 12.07 24.16
N LYS A 12 44.11 12.23 23.51
CA LYS A 12 44.42 11.54 22.25
C LYS A 12 44.49 10.04 22.44
N ASP A 13 45.13 9.58 23.51
CA ASP A 13 45.26 8.17 23.84
C ASP A 13 43.90 7.54 24.15
N ALA A 14 43.04 8.24 24.89
CA ALA A 14 41.67 7.80 25.16
C ALA A 14 40.80 7.73 23.89
N LEU A 15 41.05 8.60 22.90
CA LEU A 15 40.34 8.60 21.61
C LEU A 15 40.80 7.43 20.72
N MET A 16 42.06 7.02 20.85
CA MET A 16 42.64 5.88 20.14
C MET A 16 42.42 4.54 20.84
N TYR A 17 41.78 4.53 22.02
CA TYR A 17 41.50 3.30 22.77
C TYR A 17 40.60 2.36 21.98
N GLU A 18 41.04 1.12 21.81
CA GLU A 18 40.24 0.05 21.22
C GLU A 18 39.33 -0.56 22.29
N PHE A 19 38.02 -0.37 22.10
CA PHE A 19 37.02 -0.87 23.04
C PHE A 19 37.01 -2.40 23.08
N LYS A 20 37.08 -2.94 24.30
CA LYS A 20 36.88 -4.37 24.55
C LYS A 20 35.39 -4.68 24.61
N GLU A 21 35.06 -5.96 24.50
CA GLU A 21 33.67 -6.43 24.59
C GLU A 21 33.00 -6.04 25.92
N GLU A 22 33.71 -6.16 27.04
CA GLU A 22 33.22 -5.73 28.36
C GLU A 22 32.88 -4.23 28.42
N ASP A 23 33.62 -3.39 27.72
CA ASP A 23 33.38 -1.94 27.68
C ASP A 23 32.11 -1.65 26.88
N ILE A 24 31.90 -2.38 25.79
CA ILE A 24 30.70 -2.28 24.96
C ILE A 24 29.47 -2.71 25.76
N GLU A 25 29.53 -3.83 26.48
CA GLU A 25 28.44 -4.30 27.33
C GLU A 25 28.06 -3.27 28.39
N LYS A 26 29.05 -2.67 29.08
CA LYS A 26 28.81 -1.61 30.06
C LYS A 26 28.15 -0.39 29.41
N ILE A 27 28.64 0.05 28.25
CA ILE A 27 28.06 1.18 27.51
C ILE A 27 26.61 0.89 27.10
N VAL A 28 26.32 -0.33 26.64
CA VAL A 28 24.95 -0.73 26.26
C VAL A 28 24.05 -0.78 27.49
N ALA A 29 24.50 -1.38 28.60
CA ALA A 29 23.74 -1.44 29.85
C ALA A 29 23.44 -0.05 30.43
N GLU A 30 24.41 0.87 30.40
CA GLU A 30 24.19 2.26 30.81
C GLU A 30 23.23 2.99 29.87
N LYS A 31 23.37 2.80 28.55
CA LYS A 31 22.43 3.38 27.58
C LYS A 31 21.02 2.84 27.79
N GLU A 32 20.85 1.56 28.09
CA GLU A 32 19.54 0.98 28.40
C GLU A 32 18.98 1.51 29.72
N ARG A 33 19.82 1.67 30.75
CA ARG A 33 19.41 2.22 32.05
C ARG A 33 18.77 3.60 31.94
N PHE A 34 19.30 4.47 31.09
CA PHE A 34 18.78 5.83 30.90
C PHE A 34 17.75 5.96 29.77
N ARG A 35 17.56 4.91 28.97
CA ARG A 35 16.55 4.91 27.91
C ARG A 35 15.26 4.28 28.44
N PRO A 36 14.19 5.08 28.65
CA PRO A 36 12.96 4.54 29.19
C PRO A 36 12.25 3.55 28.23
N HIS A 37 12.58 3.57 26.94
CA HIS A 37 11.92 2.73 25.92
C HIS A 37 12.91 2.10 24.95
N PRO A 38 12.62 0.88 24.44
CA PRO A 38 13.44 0.25 23.43
C PRO A 38 13.36 1.00 22.10
N THR A 39 14.47 1.03 21.38
CA THR A 39 14.52 1.60 20.02
C THR A 39 13.75 0.75 19.03
N ASN A 40 13.82 -0.57 19.16
CA ASN A 40 13.11 -1.54 18.33
C ASN A 40 12.16 -2.38 19.18
N TYR A 41 10.87 -2.02 19.13
CA TYR A 41 9.80 -2.72 19.84
C TYR A 41 9.66 -4.17 19.39
N ALA A 42 9.85 -4.49 18.11
CA ALA A 42 9.73 -5.86 17.61
C ALA A 42 10.84 -6.76 18.17
N MET A 43 12.09 -6.30 18.16
CA MET A 43 13.21 -7.05 18.75
C MET A 43 12.98 -7.30 20.23
N LYS A 44 12.60 -6.26 21.00
CA LYS A 44 12.35 -6.42 22.44
C LYS A 44 11.15 -7.34 22.71
N LYS A 45 10.09 -7.26 21.90
CA LYS A 45 8.95 -8.21 21.96
C LYS A 45 9.43 -9.66 21.76
N THR A 46 10.23 -9.92 20.73
CA THR A 46 10.72 -11.29 20.49
C THR A 46 11.63 -11.79 21.61
N GLN A 47 12.41 -10.91 22.24
CA GLN A 47 13.23 -11.27 23.40
C GLN A 47 12.35 -11.65 24.59
N LEU A 48 11.38 -10.80 24.96
CA LEU A 48 10.46 -11.06 26.07
C LEU A 48 9.61 -12.31 25.84
N MET A 49 9.17 -12.56 24.60
CA MET A 49 8.46 -13.80 24.25
C MET A 49 9.31 -15.04 24.51
N LYS A 50 10.59 -15.01 24.11
CA LYS A 50 11.52 -16.13 24.38
C LYS A 50 11.76 -16.33 25.87
N GLU A 51 11.99 -15.24 26.62
CA GLU A 51 12.19 -15.30 28.08
C GLU A 51 10.96 -15.88 28.78
N ARG A 52 9.76 -15.48 28.36
CA ARG A 52 8.49 -16.02 28.88
C ARG A 52 8.38 -17.51 28.59
N ASP A 53 8.67 -17.94 27.36
CA ASP A 53 8.58 -19.36 26.98
C ASP A 53 9.56 -20.20 27.82
N VAL A 54 10.76 -19.68 28.09
CA VAL A 54 11.73 -20.34 29.00
C VAL A 54 11.21 -20.40 30.43
N ALA A 55 10.64 -19.31 30.96
CA ALA A 55 10.06 -19.29 32.31
C ALA A 55 8.89 -20.27 32.45
N GLN A 56 8.05 -20.35 31.41
CA GLN A 56 6.93 -21.28 31.34
C GLN A 56 7.40 -22.74 31.33
N LEU A 57 8.46 -23.06 30.57
CA LEU A 57 9.08 -24.39 30.57
C LEU A 57 9.69 -24.77 31.92
N ARG A 58 10.16 -23.78 32.70
CA ARG A 58 10.67 -23.98 34.06
C ARG A 58 9.58 -24.11 35.12
N GLY A 59 8.32 -23.80 34.79
CA GLY A 59 7.20 -23.79 35.73
C GLY A 59 7.20 -22.59 36.68
N ASP A 60 7.91 -21.51 36.33
CA ASP A 60 7.94 -20.28 37.12
C ASP A 60 6.79 -19.35 36.68
N GLU A 61 5.63 -19.53 37.32
CA GLU A 61 4.40 -18.81 36.99
C GLU A 61 4.48 -17.30 37.32
N GLU A 62 5.24 -16.91 38.33
CA GLU A 62 5.40 -15.52 38.74
C GLU A 62 6.17 -14.73 37.67
N SER A 63 7.31 -15.28 37.22
CA SER A 63 8.09 -14.69 36.12
C SER A 63 7.29 -14.63 34.82
N VAL A 64 6.44 -15.62 34.54
CA VAL A 64 5.57 -15.62 33.36
C VAL A 64 4.54 -14.48 33.43
N ALA A 65 3.91 -14.27 34.59
CA ALA A 65 2.96 -13.18 34.80
C ALA A 65 3.62 -11.81 34.58
N ASP A 66 4.81 -11.60 35.15
CA ASP A 66 5.58 -10.37 34.99
C ASP A 66 5.98 -10.10 33.53
N LEU A 67 6.43 -11.14 32.82
CA LEU A 67 6.82 -11.02 31.42
C LEU A 67 5.63 -10.77 30.51
N ASN A 68 4.46 -11.33 30.82
CA ASN A 68 3.22 -11.03 30.12
C ASN A 68 2.78 -9.57 30.33
N ALA A 69 2.88 -9.04 31.55
CA ALA A 69 2.60 -7.63 31.82
C ALA A 69 3.53 -6.71 31.02
N LYS A 70 4.84 -7.01 30.99
CA LYS A 70 5.83 -6.27 30.19
C LYS A 70 5.54 -6.35 28.69
N LEU A 71 5.12 -7.51 28.18
CA LEU A 71 4.71 -7.68 26.79
C LEU A 71 3.51 -6.81 26.44
N GLN A 72 2.49 -6.79 27.31
CA GLN A 72 1.30 -5.97 27.12
C GLN A 72 1.64 -4.48 27.11
N GLU A 73 2.40 -3.99 28.08
CA GLU A 73 2.84 -2.59 28.13
C GLU A 73 3.59 -2.18 26.85
N LEU A 74 4.47 -3.06 26.37
CA LEU A 74 5.26 -2.84 25.17
C LEU A 74 4.38 -2.77 23.91
N GLU A 75 3.35 -3.61 23.81
CA GLU A 75 2.38 -3.60 22.72
C GLU A 75 1.46 -2.37 22.75
N GLU A 76 0.93 -2.02 23.92
CA GLU A 76 0.07 -0.85 24.11
C GLU A 76 0.82 0.42 23.70
N ARG A 77 2.07 0.56 24.14
CA ARG A 77 2.91 1.70 23.78
C ARG A 77 3.22 1.74 22.28
N ALA A 78 3.57 0.60 21.68
CA ALA A 78 3.80 0.51 20.25
C ALA A 78 2.54 0.90 19.46
N SER A 79 1.37 0.43 19.89
CA SER A 79 0.08 0.78 19.28
C SER A 79 -0.26 2.26 19.44
N ALA A 80 -0.05 2.85 20.61
CA ALA A 80 -0.27 4.28 20.84
C ALA A 80 0.63 5.14 19.93
N LEU A 81 1.89 4.74 19.78
CA LEU A 81 2.85 5.40 18.91
C LEU A 81 2.45 5.25 17.43
N ASP A 82 1.98 4.08 17.01
CA ASP A 82 1.46 3.88 15.66
C ASP A 82 0.19 4.71 15.39
N LYS A 83 -0.74 4.80 16.34
CA LYS A 83 -1.94 5.66 16.25
C LYS A 83 -1.58 7.13 16.09
N THR A 84 -0.62 7.62 16.89
CA THR A 84 -0.16 9.02 16.76
C THR A 84 0.48 9.28 15.41
N ARG A 85 1.33 8.38 14.91
CA ARG A 85 1.96 8.49 13.58
C ARG A 85 0.95 8.43 12.44
N THR A 86 -0.02 7.52 12.52
CA THR A 86 -1.01 7.28 11.46
C THR A 86 -2.24 8.19 11.54
N SER A 87 -2.39 8.99 12.60
CA SER A 87 -3.54 9.89 12.82
C SER A 87 -3.88 10.76 11.59
N SER A 88 -2.87 11.37 10.96
CA SER A 88 -3.06 12.15 9.72
C SER A 88 -3.38 11.26 8.51
N ILE A 89 -2.74 10.09 8.40
CA ILE A 89 -2.88 9.14 7.28
C ILE A 89 -4.26 8.44 7.29
N GLN A 90 -4.86 8.26 8.46
CA GLN A 90 -6.20 7.67 8.62
C GLN A 90 -7.27 8.48 7.88
N SER A 91 -7.16 9.81 7.89
CA SER A 91 -8.09 10.69 7.17
C SER A 91 -8.04 10.48 5.64
N ILE A 92 -6.84 10.34 5.08
CA ILE A 92 -6.60 10.13 3.65
C ILE A 92 -7.15 8.78 3.20
N SER A 93 -6.94 7.74 4.01
CA SER A 93 -7.44 6.39 3.71
C SER A 93 -8.97 6.34 3.69
N TYR A 94 -9.63 7.04 4.62
CA TYR A 94 -11.09 7.17 4.62
C TYR A 94 -11.61 7.91 3.38
N ILE A 95 -10.98 9.01 3.00
CA ILE A 95 -11.35 9.78 1.78
C ILE A 95 -11.20 8.90 0.54
N ASN A 96 -10.11 8.16 0.41
CA ASN A 96 -9.87 7.29 -0.74
C ASN A 96 -10.89 6.15 -0.81
N ASN A 97 -11.22 5.51 0.31
CA ASN A 97 -12.25 4.47 0.34
C ASN A 97 -13.64 5.02 -0.04
N ARG A 98 -13.98 6.21 0.45
CA ARG A 98 -15.21 6.90 0.09
C ARG A 98 -15.26 7.20 -1.41
N ASN A 99 -14.18 7.74 -1.98
CA ASN A 99 -14.10 8.06 -3.41
C ASN A 99 -14.19 6.81 -4.29
N ARG A 100 -13.54 5.71 -3.88
CA ARG A 100 -13.67 4.41 -4.57
C ARG A 100 -15.11 3.92 -4.58
N LYS A 101 -15.79 3.97 -3.43
CA LYS A 101 -17.19 3.56 -3.32
C LYS A 101 -18.11 4.43 -4.16
N LEU A 102 -17.95 5.75 -4.10
CA LEU A 102 -18.75 6.68 -4.89
C LEU A 102 -18.53 6.47 -6.39
N ASN A 103 -17.29 6.25 -6.85
CA ASN A 103 -17.00 5.97 -8.26
C ASN A 103 -17.65 4.67 -8.74
N VAL A 104 -17.70 3.64 -7.90
CA VAL A 104 -18.37 2.37 -8.23
C VAL A 104 -19.87 2.60 -8.35
N GLU A 105 -20.51 3.23 -7.36
CA GLU A 105 -21.95 3.49 -7.37
C GLU A 105 -22.37 4.40 -8.54
N THR A 106 -21.58 5.43 -8.87
CA THR A 106 -21.86 6.30 -10.01
C THR A 106 -21.68 5.58 -11.34
N ALA A 107 -20.64 4.75 -11.47
CA ALA A 107 -20.42 3.94 -12.66
C ALA A 107 -21.56 2.92 -12.87
N GLU A 108 -21.99 2.22 -11.81
CA GLU A 108 -23.11 1.27 -11.88
C GLU A 108 -24.41 1.96 -12.28
N ARG A 109 -24.69 3.14 -11.73
CA ARG A 109 -25.88 3.92 -12.08
C ARG A 109 -25.85 4.37 -13.54
N ALA A 110 -24.71 4.88 -14.01
CA ALA A 110 -24.54 5.29 -15.39
C ALA A 110 -24.74 4.11 -16.37
N ILE A 111 -24.14 2.95 -16.07
CA ILE A 111 -24.32 1.73 -16.88
C ILE A 111 -25.80 1.31 -16.91
N MET A 112 -26.49 1.33 -15.77
CA MET A 112 -27.90 0.94 -15.70
C MET A 112 -28.79 1.91 -16.49
N GLU A 113 -28.51 3.21 -16.42
CA GLU A 113 -29.23 4.23 -17.20
C GLU A 113 -28.96 4.08 -18.71
N GLU A 114 -27.73 3.83 -19.13
CA GLU A 114 -27.39 3.54 -20.53
C GLU A 114 -28.11 2.28 -21.04
N ILE A 115 -28.10 1.19 -20.25
CA ILE A 115 -28.83 -0.04 -20.60
C ILE A 115 -30.33 0.24 -20.73
N LYS A 116 -30.91 1.06 -19.85
CA LYS A 116 -32.33 1.43 -19.89
C LYS A 116 -32.66 2.32 -21.09
N ALA A 117 -31.78 3.27 -21.44
CA ALA A 117 -31.96 4.19 -22.56
C ALA A 117 -31.75 3.51 -23.92
N ASN A 118 -30.78 2.58 -24.01
CA ASN A 118 -30.51 1.79 -25.22
C ASN A 118 -31.44 0.57 -25.36
N LYS A 119 -32.33 0.32 -24.39
CA LYS A 119 -33.29 -0.78 -24.44
C LYS A 119 -34.25 -0.57 -25.61
N GLY A 120 -34.01 -1.30 -26.70
CA GLY A 120 -34.85 -1.29 -27.90
C GLY A 120 -34.37 -0.39 -29.04
N LYS A 121 -33.26 0.34 -28.90
CA LYS A 121 -32.68 1.15 -29.98
C LYS A 121 -31.30 0.62 -30.35
N LYS A 122 -31.14 0.10 -31.58
CA LYS A 122 -29.82 -0.14 -32.17
C LYS A 122 -29.28 1.19 -32.68
N THR A 123 -28.64 1.95 -31.81
CA THR A 123 -27.88 3.13 -32.20
C THR A 123 -26.63 2.65 -32.96
N ASP A 124 -26.32 3.24 -34.12
CA ASP A 124 -25.09 2.89 -34.88
C ASP A 124 -23.91 3.48 -34.12
N ASP A 125 -23.28 2.66 -33.27
CA ASP A 125 -22.14 3.05 -32.46
C ASP A 125 -20.85 2.87 -33.27
N PRO A 126 -20.14 3.96 -33.62
CA PRO A 126 -18.92 3.92 -34.42
C PRO A 126 -17.75 3.20 -33.73
N PHE A 127 -17.87 2.88 -32.43
CA PHE A 127 -16.87 2.15 -31.65
C PHE A 127 -17.24 0.69 -31.41
N THR A 128 -18.48 0.26 -31.73
CA THR A 128 -18.83 -1.17 -31.63
C THR A 128 -18.25 -1.98 -32.78
N ARG A 129 -17.62 -3.12 -32.44
CA ARG A 129 -17.12 -4.05 -33.45
C ARG A 129 -18.28 -4.62 -34.26
N ARG A 130 -18.31 -4.31 -35.56
CA ARG A 130 -19.22 -4.91 -36.51
C ARG A 130 -18.88 -6.39 -36.69
N HIS A 131 -19.85 -7.28 -36.44
CA HIS A 131 -19.70 -8.70 -36.77
C HIS A 131 -19.80 -8.87 -38.28
N THR A 132 -18.65 -9.02 -38.94
CA THR A 132 -18.58 -9.33 -40.37
C THR A 132 -18.35 -10.83 -40.58
N LYS A 133 -18.98 -11.40 -41.61
CA LYS A 133 -18.66 -12.75 -42.08
C LYS A 133 -17.38 -12.67 -42.91
N PRO A 134 -16.43 -13.62 -42.78
CA PRO A 134 -15.26 -13.65 -43.65
C PRO A 134 -15.74 -13.82 -45.11
N VAL A 135 -15.30 -12.92 -45.98
CA VAL A 135 -15.53 -13.00 -47.42
C VAL A 135 -14.17 -13.22 -48.09
N MET A 136 -14.08 -14.23 -48.95
CA MET A 136 -12.90 -14.44 -49.77
C MET A 136 -12.97 -13.49 -50.97
N ASN A 137 -12.19 -12.41 -50.93
CA ASN A 137 -12.13 -11.43 -52.01
C ASN A 137 -11.24 -11.97 -53.13
N PHE A 138 -11.73 -12.93 -53.90
CA PHE A 138 -11.07 -13.33 -55.14
C PHE A 138 -11.24 -12.20 -56.16
N LYS A 139 -10.14 -11.51 -56.49
CA LYS A 139 -10.11 -10.63 -57.66
C LYS A 139 -10.24 -11.52 -58.90
N SER A 140 -11.47 -11.71 -59.38
CA SER A 140 -11.67 -12.23 -60.73
C SER A 140 -11.11 -11.19 -61.69
N HIS A 141 -10.02 -11.53 -62.38
CA HIS A 141 -9.53 -10.80 -63.54
C HIS A 141 -10.52 -10.94 -64.71
N THR A 142 -11.72 -10.40 -64.55
CA THR A 142 -12.69 -10.17 -65.62
C THR A 142 -13.58 -9.02 -65.15
N GLY A 143 -13.31 -7.82 -65.65
CA GLY A 143 -14.09 -6.63 -65.34
C GLY A 143 -15.52 -6.76 -65.83
N ALA A 144 -16.48 -6.57 -64.93
CA ALA A 144 -17.78 -5.95 -65.20
C ALA A 144 -18.54 -5.79 -63.87
N SER A 145 -18.96 -4.56 -63.59
CA SER A 145 -20.17 -4.20 -62.84
C SER A 145 -20.26 -4.58 -61.34
N ARG A 146 -19.62 -3.77 -60.48
CA ARG A 146 -20.15 -3.57 -59.10
C ARG A 146 -19.85 -2.18 -58.52
N SER A 147 -19.95 -1.14 -59.34
CA SER A 147 -19.83 0.26 -58.92
C SER A 147 -21.16 1.02 -58.92
N GLN A 148 -22.31 0.34 -59.11
CA GLN A 148 -23.62 1.02 -59.18
C GLN A 148 -24.58 0.79 -58.00
N GLU A 149 -24.25 -0.01 -56.99
CA GLU A 149 -25.15 -0.20 -55.82
C GLU A 149 -24.93 0.83 -54.69
N PHE A 150 -23.90 1.67 -54.76
CA PHE A 150 -23.56 2.61 -53.68
C PHE A 150 -24.24 3.99 -53.78
N LEU A 151 -25.05 4.25 -54.82
CA LEU A 151 -25.64 5.57 -55.08
C LEU A 151 -27.16 5.68 -54.87
N LEU A 152 -27.84 4.62 -54.42
CA LEU A 152 -29.32 4.59 -54.36
C LEU A 152 -29.91 4.75 -52.95
N HIS A 153 -29.11 5.09 -51.93
CA HIS A 153 -29.63 5.17 -50.56
C HIS A 153 -29.41 6.52 -49.84
N GLU A 154 -29.08 7.59 -50.57
CA GLU A 154 -28.97 8.95 -49.98
C GLU A 154 -30.16 9.88 -50.20
N ASP A 155 -31.13 9.56 -51.07
CA ASP A 155 -32.30 10.42 -51.28
C ASP A 155 -33.59 9.80 -50.72
N SER A 156 -33.81 9.94 -49.42
CA SER A 156 -35.15 9.94 -48.84
C SER A 156 -35.22 10.84 -47.62
N THR A 157 -35.05 12.14 -47.86
CA THR A 157 -35.60 13.17 -46.98
C THR A 157 -37.13 13.11 -47.04
N PRO A 158 -37.85 13.06 -45.90
CA PRO A 158 -39.29 13.20 -45.89
C PRO A 158 -39.69 14.69 -45.73
N GLU A 159 -40.11 15.31 -46.82
CA GLU A 159 -41.08 16.43 -46.86
C GLU A 159 -42.43 15.78 -47.24
N GLU A 160 -43.62 15.96 -46.63
CA GLU A 160 -44.28 16.98 -45.81
C GLU A 160 -45.39 16.29 -44.98
N ILE A 161 -45.81 16.87 -43.84
CA ILE A 161 -47.23 16.89 -43.44
C ILE A 161 -47.56 18.32 -42.97
N LYS A 162 -48.65 18.86 -43.56
CA LYS A 162 -49.33 20.12 -43.25
C LYS A 162 -49.69 20.31 -41.77
#